data_AF-A0A2A6RB93-F1
#
_entry.id   AF-A0A2A6RB93-F1
#
_cell.length_a   1.000
_cell.length_b   1.000
_cell.length_c   1.000
_cell.angle_alpha   90.00
_cell.angle_beta   90.00
_cell.angle_gamma   90.00
#
_symmetry.space_group_name_H-M   'P 1'
#
loop_
_entity.id
_entity.type
_entity.pdbx_description
1 polymer ?
#
loop_
_entity_poly.entity_id
_entity_poly.type
_entity_poly.pdbx_seq_one_letter_code
_entity_poly.pdbx_strand_id
1 'polypeptide(L)'
;MRRIARAAKDSGLVFEYVEGGVTVRFVPVEGAEPATSSKLAEDRSMLDRGLDAPPEPIKPPFDHREWAAMARLVELGTGARLHSGGIRSFGPVTQKKLFDRGYIEVFHQPGNSFADDEICITKKGMAAMQAQEMHRTRYPRL
;
A
#
# COMPACT_ATOMS: atom_id res chain seq x y z
N MET A 1 15.27 2.38 22.37
CA MET A 1 16.58 2.25 21.69
C MET A 1 17.22 0.86 21.79
N ARG A 2 16.47 -0.25 21.74
CA ARG A 2 17.05 -1.62 21.84
C ARG A 2 17.10 -2.40 20.51
N ARG A 3 16.64 -1.81 19.41
CA ARG A 3 16.55 -2.48 18.10
C ARG A 3 17.77 -2.22 17.19
N ILE A 4 18.44 -1.07 17.33
CA ILE A 4 19.57 -0.69 16.47
C ILE A 4 20.86 -1.45 16.85
N ALA A 5 21.07 -1.70 18.15
CA ALA A 5 22.25 -2.42 18.63
C ALA A 5 22.29 -3.90 18.21
N ARG A 6 21.13 -4.52 17.92
CA ARG A 6 21.07 -5.94 17.53
C ARG A 6 21.42 -6.15 16.06
N ALA A 7 21.05 -5.21 15.20
CA ALA A 7 21.31 -5.29 13.76
C ALA A 7 22.79 -5.21 13.40
N ALA A 8 23.64 -4.73 14.32
CA ALA A 8 24.98 -4.35 13.97
C ALA A 8 26.08 -5.28 14.47
N LYS A 9 25.74 -6.14 15.44
CA LYS A 9 26.62 -7.24 15.86
C LYS A 9 26.74 -8.31 14.77
N ASP A 10 25.70 -8.45 13.94
CA ASP A 10 25.68 -9.39 12.80
C ASP A 10 26.46 -8.88 11.58
N SER A 11 26.96 -7.64 11.62
CA SER A 11 27.64 -6.98 10.50
C SER A 11 29.07 -6.52 10.84
N GLY A 12 29.61 -6.92 11.98
CA GLY A 12 30.96 -6.52 12.42
C GLY A 12 31.10 -5.01 12.64
N LEU A 13 30.03 -4.31 13.06
CA LEU A 13 30.00 -2.86 13.19
C LEU A 13 29.99 -2.44 14.66
N VAL A 14 30.91 -1.56 15.04
CA VAL A 14 30.98 -0.95 16.38
C VAL A 14 30.31 0.43 16.35
N PHE A 15 29.51 0.73 17.37
CA PHE A 15 28.82 2.01 17.55
C PHE A 15 29.56 2.77 18.65
N GLU A 16 30.20 3.87 18.30
CA GLU A 16 30.55 4.89 19.28
C GLU A 16 29.47 5.97 19.30
N TYR A 17 28.92 6.22 20.49
CA TYR A 17 27.97 7.27 20.76
C TYR A 17 28.69 8.37 21.53
N VAL A 18 28.85 9.53 20.92
CA VAL A 18 29.27 10.76 21.61
C VAL A 18 28.22 11.82 21.32
N GLU A 19 27.66 12.35 22.40
CA GLU A 19 26.52 13.27 22.40
C GLU A 19 26.90 14.64 21.80
N GLY A 20 26.08 15.17 20.88
CA GLY A 20 26.14 16.60 20.49
C GLY A 20 26.30 16.96 19.00
N GLY A 21 26.42 16.01 18.06
CA GLY A 21 26.47 16.34 16.63
C GLY A 21 26.82 15.11 15.78
N VAL A 22 25.86 14.61 15.01
CA VAL A 22 25.96 13.28 14.38
C VAL A 22 27.00 13.27 13.26
N THR A 23 28.10 12.52 13.46
CA THR A 23 29.00 12.08 12.40
C THR A 23 28.98 10.56 12.36
N VAL A 24 28.54 9.98 11.24
CA VAL A 24 28.55 8.52 11.02
C VAL A 24 29.82 8.16 10.27
N ARG A 25 30.66 7.29 10.85
CA ARG A 25 31.87 6.79 10.19
C ARG A 25 31.83 5.26 10.10
N PHE A 26 31.91 4.76 8.88
CA PHE A 26 31.95 3.33 8.58
C PHE A 26 33.41 2.90 8.49
N VAL A 27 33.83 1.97 9.34
CA VAL A 27 35.13 1.31 9.22
C VAL A 27 34.90 -0.19 9.12
N PRO A 28 35.36 -0.86 8.04
CA PRO A 28 35.29 -2.31 7.94
C PRO A 28 36.25 -2.93 8.96
N VAL A 29 35.79 -3.94 9.70
CA VAL A 29 36.66 -4.74 10.58
C VAL A 29 37.56 -5.61 9.69
N GLU A 30 38.85 -5.30 9.66
CA GLU A 30 39.85 -6.15 9.01
C GLU A 30 39.81 -7.55 9.64
N GLY A 31 39.49 -8.56 8.82
CA GLY A 31 39.55 -9.97 9.22
C GLY A 31 38.22 -10.72 9.31
N ALA A 32 37.08 -10.09 9.04
CA ALA A 32 35.82 -10.83 8.92
C ALA A 32 35.72 -11.45 7.51
N GLU A 33 35.91 -12.77 7.43
CA GLU A 33 35.66 -13.53 6.20
C GLU A 33 34.23 -13.26 5.68
N PRO A 34 34.05 -13.14 4.35
CA PRO A 34 32.79 -12.70 3.76
C PRO A 34 31.70 -13.71 4.08
N ALA A 35 30.83 -13.35 5.03
CA ALA A 35 29.58 -14.06 5.29
C ALA A 35 28.84 -14.18 3.95
N THR A 36 28.56 -15.42 3.58
CA THR A 36 28.06 -15.87 2.28
C THR A 36 27.02 -14.91 1.70
N SER A 37 27.45 -14.24 0.63
CA SER A 37 26.90 -13.04 -0.02
C SER A 37 25.54 -13.22 -0.72
N SER A 38 24.70 -14.17 -0.32
CA SER A 38 23.42 -14.43 -0.98
C SER A 38 22.25 -13.69 -0.31
N LYS A 39 22.09 -13.78 1.02
CA LYS A 39 20.97 -13.13 1.72
C LYS A 39 21.06 -11.60 1.76
N LEU A 40 22.25 -11.04 1.99
CA LEU A 40 22.44 -9.58 2.01
C LEU A 40 22.30 -8.96 0.61
N ALA A 41 22.58 -9.72 -0.45
CA ALA A 41 22.40 -9.27 -1.83
C ALA A 41 20.91 -9.29 -2.24
N GLU A 42 20.16 -10.30 -1.83
CA GLU A 42 18.70 -10.37 -2.04
C GLU A 42 17.97 -9.26 -1.28
N ASP A 43 18.34 -9.02 -0.02
CA ASP A 43 17.71 -8.00 0.83
C ASP A 43 18.00 -6.58 0.31
N ARG A 44 19.24 -6.32 -0.14
CA ARG A 44 19.58 -5.08 -0.87
C ARG A 44 18.80 -4.95 -2.17
N SER A 45 18.64 -6.01 -2.96
CA SER A 45 17.87 -6.00 -4.21
C SER A 45 16.37 -5.75 -3.99
N MET A 46 15.82 -6.14 -2.85
CA MET A 46 14.43 -5.85 -2.49
C MET A 46 14.25 -4.39 -2.04
N LEU A 47 15.18 -3.88 -1.22
CA LEU A 47 15.18 -2.48 -0.78
C LEU A 47 15.35 -1.49 -1.95
N ASP A 48 16.25 -1.80 -2.88
CA ASP A 48 16.54 -0.97 -4.06
C ASP A 48 15.31 -0.89 -5.00
N ARG A 49 14.61 -2.02 -5.20
CA ARG A 49 13.34 -2.06 -5.95
C ARG A 49 12.22 -1.25 -5.31
N GLY A 50 12.22 -1.09 -3.99
CA GLY A 50 11.22 -0.29 -3.27
C GLY A 50 11.46 1.22 -3.38
N LEU A 51 12.72 1.66 -3.50
CA LEU A 51 13.10 3.07 -3.56
C LEU A 51 12.84 3.69 -4.94
N ASP A 52 13.03 2.92 -6.01
CA ASP A 52 12.75 3.33 -7.39
C ASP A 52 11.32 2.99 -7.87
N ALA A 53 10.44 2.56 -6.95
CA ALA A 53 9.09 2.19 -7.31
C ALA A 53 8.32 3.41 -7.86
N PRO A 54 7.64 3.28 -9.02
CA PRO A 54 6.77 4.33 -9.53
C PRO A 54 5.68 4.65 -8.50
N PRO A 55 5.10 5.86 -8.54
CA PRO A 55 4.04 6.23 -7.60
C PRO A 55 2.86 5.26 -7.66
N GLU A 56 2.17 5.07 -6.53
CA GLU A 56 0.97 4.26 -6.48
C GLU A 56 -0.08 4.76 -7.49
N PRO A 57 -0.70 3.87 -8.28
CA PRO A 57 -1.71 4.22 -9.27
C PRO A 57 -2.91 4.98 -8.71
N ILE A 58 -3.32 4.68 -7.47
CA ILE A 58 -4.47 5.31 -6.83
C ILE A 58 -4.00 6.46 -5.92
N LYS A 59 -4.36 7.70 -6.29
CA LYS A 59 -4.05 8.91 -5.52
C LYS A 59 -5.30 9.76 -5.27
N PRO A 60 -5.54 10.22 -4.03
CA PRO A 60 -4.85 9.79 -2.80
C PRO A 60 -5.12 8.30 -2.51
N PRO A 61 -4.28 7.62 -1.71
CA PRO A 61 -4.50 6.23 -1.35
C PRO A 61 -5.87 6.02 -0.74
N PHE A 62 -6.46 4.85 -0.99
CA PHE A 62 -7.72 4.48 -0.36
C PHE A 62 -7.55 4.25 1.13
N ASP A 63 -8.54 4.71 1.90
CA ASP A 63 -8.74 4.27 3.28
C ASP A 63 -9.28 2.82 3.32
N HIS A 64 -9.36 2.24 4.53
CA HIS A 64 -9.81 0.86 4.70
C HIS A 64 -11.25 0.61 4.21
N ARG A 65 -12.12 1.63 4.22
CA ARG A 65 -13.52 1.51 3.79
C ARG A 65 -13.62 1.57 2.28
N GLU A 66 -12.89 2.50 1.66
CA GLU A 66 -12.74 2.60 0.22
C GLU A 66 -12.18 1.29 -0.36
N TRP A 67 -11.17 0.71 0.28
CA TRP A 67 -10.60 -0.59 -0.10
C TRP A 67 -11.61 -1.73 -0.04
N ALA A 68 -12.32 -1.87 1.08
CA ALA A 68 -13.30 -2.93 1.26
C ALA A 68 -14.44 -2.84 0.22
N ALA A 69 -14.94 -1.62 -0.04
CA ALA A 69 -16.00 -1.40 -1.02
C ALA A 69 -15.54 -1.70 -2.45
N MET A 70 -14.39 -1.16 -2.86
CA MET A 70 -13.85 -1.38 -4.20
C MET A 70 -13.51 -2.86 -4.44
N ALA A 71 -12.94 -3.56 -3.47
CA ALA A 71 -12.68 -5.00 -3.57
C ALA A 71 -13.98 -5.78 -3.83
N ARG A 72 -15.05 -5.48 -3.07
CA ARG A 72 -16.34 -6.14 -3.23
C ARG A 72 -16.96 -5.88 -4.60
N LEU A 73 -16.83 -4.66 -5.13
CA LEU A 73 -17.35 -4.34 -6.46
C LEU A 73 -16.53 -4.98 -7.59
N VAL A 74 -15.20 -5.12 -7.41
CA VAL A 74 -14.33 -5.85 -8.35
C VAL A 74 -14.73 -7.32 -8.42
N GLU A 75 -15.01 -7.97 -7.29
CA GLU A 75 -15.48 -9.36 -7.23
C GLU A 75 -16.77 -9.59 -8.03
N LEU A 76 -17.68 -8.61 -7.99
CA LEU A 76 -18.94 -8.66 -8.73
C LEU A 76 -18.77 -8.35 -10.23
N GLY A 77 -17.73 -7.60 -10.59
CA GLY A 77 -17.42 -7.19 -11.94
C GLY A 77 -18.21 -5.97 -12.43
N THR A 78 -17.83 -5.47 -13.61
CA THR A 78 -18.48 -4.30 -14.23
C THR A 78 -19.93 -4.59 -14.60
N GLY A 79 -20.83 -3.65 -14.32
CA GLY A 79 -22.25 -3.74 -14.68
C GLY A 79 -23.12 -4.41 -13.61
N ALA A 80 -22.54 -5.13 -12.65
CA ALA A 80 -23.24 -5.58 -11.47
C ALA A 80 -23.56 -4.39 -10.54
N ARG A 81 -24.79 -4.35 -10.04
CA ARG A 81 -25.25 -3.31 -9.09
C ARG A 81 -25.36 -3.90 -7.70
N LEU A 82 -25.03 -3.08 -6.71
CA LEU A 82 -25.07 -3.46 -5.30
C LEU A 82 -25.72 -2.33 -4.50
N HIS A 83 -26.68 -2.66 -3.62
CA HIS A 83 -27.22 -1.68 -2.70
C HIS A 83 -26.13 -1.18 -1.74
N SER A 84 -26.03 0.12 -1.61
CA SER A 84 -25.05 0.81 -0.75
C SER A 84 -25.19 0.40 0.71
N GLY A 85 -26.44 0.21 1.18
CA GLY A 85 -26.72 -0.31 2.53
C GLY A 85 -26.28 -1.76 2.76
N GLY A 86 -26.01 -2.53 1.69
CA GLY A 86 -25.52 -3.91 1.77
C GLY A 86 -24.04 -4.03 2.15
N ILE A 87 -23.29 -2.93 2.14
CA ILE A 87 -21.87 -2.91 2.51
C ILE A 87 -21.72 -2.24 3.89
N ARG A 88 -21.51 -3.05 4.94
CA ARG A 88 -21.48 -2.60 6.34
C ARG A 88 -20.58 -1.40 6.64
N SER A 89 -19.46 -1.26 5.92
CA SER A 89 -18.48 -0.17 6.10
C SER A 89 -18.58 0.94 5.07
N PHE A 90 -19.58 0.90 4.19
CA PHE A 90 -19.79 1.89 3.14
C PHE A 90 -20.82 2.92 3.60
N GLY A 91 -20.43 4.19 3.56
CA GLY A 91 -21.29 5.30 3.95
C GLY A 91 -21.28 6.41 2.90
N PRO A 92 -22.11 7.46 3.08
CA PRO A 92 -22.25 8.56 2.13
C PRO A 92 -20.92 9.24 1.78
N VAL A 93 -20.03 9.37 2.77
CA VAL A 93 -18.69 9.96 2.56
C VAL A 93 -17.83 9.10 1.64
N THR A 94 -17.83 7.77 1.84
CA THR A 94 -17.06 6.83 1.01
C THR A 94 -17.63 6.78 -0.41
N GLN A 95 -18.95 6.73 -0.55
CA GLN A 95 -19.63 6.83 -1.84
C GLN A 95 -19.22 8.08 -2.59
N LYS A 96 -19.34 9.25 -1.96
CA LYS A 96 -18.98 10.53 -2.57
C LYS A 96 -17.51 10.54 -3.01
N LYS A 97 -16.58 10.10 -2.15
CA LYS A 97 -15.15 10.07 -2.52
C LYS A 97 -14.87 9.19 -3.74
N LEU A 98 -15.46 8.00 -3.80
CA LEU A 98 -15.22 7.06 -4.92
C LEU A 98 -15.93 7.54 -6.20
N PHE A 99 -17.12 8.13 -6.07
CA PHE A 99 -17.87 8.73 -7.16
C PHE A 99 -17.12 9.94 -7.75
N ASP A 100 -16.66 10.87 -6.91
CA ASP A 100 -15.91 12.07 -7.33
C ASP A 100 -14.62 11.70 -8.09
N ARG A 101 -14.01 10.56 -7.74
CA ARG A 101 -12.84 10.02 -8.45
C ARG A 101 -13.19 9.26 -9.73
N GLY A 102 -14.48 9.01 -9.99
CA GLY A 102 -15.00 8.29 -11.14
C GLY A 102 -14.76 6.77 -11.07
N TYR A 103 -14.57 6.21 -9.88
CA TYR A 103 -14.36 4.78 -9.70
C TYR A 103 -15.65 3.98 -9.58
N ILE A 104 -16.73 4.64 -9.17
CA ILE A 104 -18.07 4.05 -9.11
C ILE A 104 -19.08 4.96 -9.81
N GLU A 105 -20.20 4.38 -10.23
CA GLU A 105 -21.44 5.09 -10.55
C GLU A 105 -22.45 4.85 -9.41
N VAL A 106 -23.34 5.82 -9.21
CA VAL A 106 -24.41 5.78 -8.20
C VAL A 106 -25.75 5.92 -8.90
N PHE A 107 -26.70 5.06 -8.56
CA PHE A 107 -28.07 5.06 -9.06
C PHE A 107 -29.01 5.30 -7.88
N HIS A 108 -29.59 6.48 -7.84
CA HIS A 108 -30.51 6.87 -6.78
C HIS A 108 -31.88 6.20 -6.96
N GLN A 109 -32.38 5.58 -5.89
CA GLN A 109 -33.68 4.92 -5.88
C GLN A 109 -34.79 5.87 -5.40
N PRO A 110 -36.06 5.61 -5.78
CA PRO A 110 -37.19 6.40 -5.29
C PRO A 110 -37.30 6.25 -3.77
N GLY A 111 -37.13 7.36 -3.06
CA GLY A 111 -37.00 7.39 -1.59
C GLY A 111 -35.82 8.24 -1.12
N ASN A 112 -34.84 8.49 -2.00
CA ASN A 112 -33.71 9.40 -1.77
C ASN A 112 -32.89 9.10 -0.50
N SER A 113 -32.92 7.84 -0.06
CA SER A 113 -32.16 7.33 1.07
C SER A 113 -30.89 6.67 0.55
N PHE A 114 -29.76 7.04 1.12
CA PHE A 114 -28.46 6.44 0.80
C PHE A 114 -28.48 4.91 0.91
N ALA A 115 -29.22 4.35 1.86
CA ALA A 115 -29.25 2.90 2.06
C ALA A 115 -29.81 2.16 0.84
N ASP A 116 -30.70 2.81 0.09
CA ASP A 116 -31.39 2.25 -1.06
C ASP A 116 -30.63 2.49 -2.37
N ASP A 117 -29.74 3.49 -2.41
CA ASP A 117 -28.88 3.78 -3.57
C ASP A 117 -28.14 2.52 -4.03
N GLU A 118 -28.12 2.28 -5.33
CA GLU A 118 -27.29 1.24 -5.92
C GLU A 118 -25.98 1.82 -6.42
N ILE A 119 -24.90 1.06 -6.30
CA ILE A 119 -23.58 1.41 -6.84
C ILE A 119 -23.07 0.33 -7.76
N CYS A 120 -22.27 0.72 -8.75
CA CYS A 120 -21.52 -0.21 -9.59
C CYS A 120 -20.10 0.31 -9.82
N ILE A 121 -19.16 -0.60 -10.10
CA ILE A 121 -17.80 -0.22 -10.46
C ILE A 121 -17.72 0.23 -11.92
N THR A 122 -17.01 1.33 -12.17
CA THR A 122 -16.75 1.79 -13.53
C THR A 122 -15.57 1.04 -14.15
N LYS A 123 -15.41 1.15 -15.47
CA LYS A 123 -14.20 0.66 -16.16
C LYS A 123 -12.92 1.30 -15.60
N LYS A 124 -12.99 2.59 -15.21
CA LYS A 124 -11.88 3.31 -14.59
C LYS A 124 -11.56 2.74 -13.20
N GLY A 125 -12.58 2.45 -12.40
CA GLY A 125 -12.42 1.80 -11.09
C GLY A 125 -11.74 0.44 -11.19
N MET A 126 -12.18 -0.39 -12.14
CA MET A 126 -11.57 -1.70 -12.40
C MET A 126 -10.10 -1.57 -12.82
N ALA A 127 -9.80 -0.72 -13.80
CA ALA A 127 -8.43 -0.53 -14.28
C ALA A 127 -7.50 0.00 -13.18
N ALA A 128 -8.00 0.91 -12.33
CA ALA A 128 -7.24 1.42 -11.19
C ALA A 128 -6.91 0.34 -10.16
N MET A 129 -7.88 -0.53 -9.84
CA MET A 129 -7.68 -1.66 -8.93
C MET A 129 -6.68 -2.67 -9.48
N GLN A 130 -6.79 -3.02 -10.77
CA GLN A 130 -5.83 -3.90 -11.45
C GLN A 130 -4.42 -3.31 -11.48
N ALA A 131 -4.30 -2.01 -11.79
CA ALA A 131 -3.01 -1.32 -11.78
C ALA A 131 -2.38 -1.34 -10.38
N GLN A 132 -3.19 -1.12 -9.34
CA GLN A 132 -2.73 -1.14 -7.95
C GLN A 132 -2.29 -2.55 -7.51
N GLU A 133 -3.00 -3.60 -7.92
CA GLU A 133 -2.61 -4.99 -7.66
C GLU A 133 -1.30 -5.36 -8.37
N MET A 134 -1.17 -5.03 -9.65
CA MET A 134 0.09 -5.22 -10.40
C MET A 134 1.24 -4.45 -9.77
N HIS A 135 1.00 -3.23 -9.29
CA HIS A 135 2.01 -2.43 -8.59
C HIS A 135 2.47 -3.13 -7.31
N ARG A 136 1.55 -3.62 -6.48
CA ARG A 136 1.87 -4.35 -5.24
C ARG A 136 2.63 -5.65 -5.48
N THR A 137 2.28 -6.39 -6.54
CA THR A 137 2.96 -7.62 -6.93
C THR A 137 4.38 -7.35 -7.44
N ARG A 138 4.56 -6.24 -8.18
CA ARG A 138 5.87 -5.87 -8.77
C ARG A 138 6.80 -5.19 -7.77
N TYR A 139 6.24 -4.43 -6.84
CA TYR A 139 6.95 -3.66 -5.82
C TYR A 139 6.42 -4.02 -4.42
N PRO A 140 6.64 -5.26 -3.95
CA PRO A 140 6.25 -5.66 -2.61
C PRO A 140 7.00 -4.80 -1.59
N ARG A 141 6.27 -4.13 -0.71
CA ARG A 141 6.87 -3.39 0.41
C ARG A 141 7.15 -4.37 1.55
N LEU A 142 8.42 -4.45 1.97
CA LEU A 142 8.88 -5.19 3.15
C LEU A 142 8.51 -4.47 4.45
#